data_AF-G9K8S1-F1
#
_entry.id   AF-G9K8S1-F1
#
_cell.length_a   1.000
_cell.length_b   1.000
_cell.length_c   1.000
_cell.angle_alpha   90.00
_cell.angle_beta   90.00
_cell.angle_gamma   90.00
#
_symmetry.space_group_name_H-M   'P 1'
#
loop_
_entity.id
_entity.type
_entity.pdbx_description
1 polymer ?
#
loop_
_entity_poly.entity_id
_entity_poly.type
_entity_poly.pdbx_seq_one_letter_code
_entity_poly.pdbx_strand_id
1 'polypeptide(L)'
;CRDLENHHHEKLLEISINTLEKILKGELDEDLPDNLRALFVDKDTIVNAVGASHDIHLLKIDNREDELVTRTNSWCAHLVDTIHKNEIMRNRRRVKEINQYIDHIQNELDNLECGDVI
;
A
#
# COMPACT_ATOMS: atom_id res chain seq x y z
N CYS A 1 -14.16 -4.22 0.33
CA CYS A 1 -14.04 -3.62 -1.02
C CYS A 1 -14.48 -4.59 -2.11
N ARG A 2 -13.92 -5.82 -2.18
CA ARG A 2 -14.37 -6.84 -3.15
C ARG A 2 -15.87 -7.15 -3.05
N ASP A 3 -16.42 -7.32 -1.83
CA ASP A 3 -17.86 -7.57 -1.68
C ASP A 3 -18.75 -6.41 -2.18
N LEU A 4 -18.28 -5.16 -2.03
CA LEU A 4 -19.00 -4.00 -2.55
C LEU A 4 -18.94 -3.94 -4.07
N GLU A 5 -17.79 -4.29 -4.65
CA GLU A 5 -17.63 -4.40 -6.10
C GLU A 5 -18.44 -5.57 -6.68
N ASN A 6 -18.50 -6.72 -6.00
CA ASN A 6 -19.35 -7.84 -6.38
C ASN A 6 -20.83 -7.43 -6.40
N HIS A 7 -21.29 -6.76 -5.34
CA HIS A 7 -22.66 -6.24 -5.28
C HIS A 7 -22.94 -5.17 -6.34
N HIS A 8 -21.95 -4.33 -6.65
CA HIS A 8 -22.05 -3.36 -7.73
C HIS A 8 -22.20 -4.06 -9.08
N HIS A 9 -21.37 -5.05 -9.36
CA HIS A 9 -21.42 -5.85 -10.58
C HIS A 9 -22.76 -6.56 -10.75
N GLU A 10 -23.24 -7.25 -9.71
CA GLU A 10 -24.54 -7.95 -9.73
C GLU A 10 -25.69 -7.01 -10.08
N LYS A 11 -25.77 -5.86 -9.40
CA LYS A 11 -26.81 -4.85 -9.65
C LYS A 11 -26.68 -4.19 -11.02
N LEU A 12 -25.45 -3.87 -11.44
CA LEU A 12 -25.21 -3.25 -12.73
C LEU A 12 -25.60 -4.21 -13.87
N LEU A 13 -25.27 -5.50 -13.72
CA LEU A 13 -25.63 -6.54 -14.67
C LEU A 13 -27.16 -6.71 -14.76
N GLU A 14 -27.84 -6.78 -13.61
CA GLU A 14 -29.31 -6.83 -13.55
C GLU A 14 -29.95 -5.64 -14.28
N ILE A 15 -29.52 -4.42 -13.96
CA ILE A 15 -30.01 -3.19 -14.61
C ILE A 15 -29.74 -3.22 -16.11
N SER A 16 -28.54 -3.66 -16.51
CA SER A 16 -28.13 -3.70 -17.92
C SER A 16 -28.97 -4.69 -18.74
N ILE A 17 -29.24 -5.88 -18.19
CA ILE A 17 -30.12 -6.87 -18.83
C ILE A 17 -31.55 -6.33 -18.92
N ASN A 18 -32.08 -5.76 -17.84
CA ASN A 18 -33.42 -5.16 -17.84
C ASN A 18 -33.55 -4.02 -18.86
N THR A 19 -32.50 -3.21 -19.04
CA THR A 19 -32.46 -2.16 -20.05
C THR A 19 -32.42 -2.74 -21.47
N LEU A 20 -31.61 -3.78 -21.71
CA LEU A 20 -31.57 -4.48 -23.00
C LEU A 20 -32.96 -4.99 -23.39
N GLU A 21 -33.68 -5.63 -22.46
CA GLU A 21 -35.03 -6.14 -22.73
C GLU A 21 -36.02 -5.04 -23.12
N LYS A 22 -35.93 -3.86 -22.52
CA LYS A 22 -36.77 -2.70 -22.87
C LYS A 22 -36.42 -2.13 -24.24
N ILE A 23 -35.13 -2.08 -24.59
CA ILE A 23 -34.67 -1.67 -25.92
C ILE A 23 -35.22 -2.65 -26.98
N LEU A 24 -35.12 -3.96 -26.75
CA LEU A 24 -35.64 -4.98 -27.66
C LEU A 24 -37.16 -4.92 -27.86
N LYS A 25 -37.90 -4.40 -26.87
CA LYS A 25 -39.35 -4.14 -26.97
C LYS A 25 -39.69 -2.81 -27.67
N GLY A 26 -38.68 -2.03 -28.06
CA GLY A 26 -38.87 -0.71 -28.68
C GLY A 26 -39.30 0.37 -27.69
N GLU A 27 -39.14 0.16 -26.38
CA GLU A 27 -39.58 1.11 -25.34
C GLU A 27 -38.61 2.28 -25.13
N LEU A 28 -37.38 2.21 -25.69
CA LEU A 28 -36.27 3.12 -25.38
C LEU A 28 -35.40 3.56 -26.59
N ASP A 29 -35.79 3.22 -27.82
CA ASP A 29 -34.86 3.28 -28.98
C ASP A 29 -34.58 4.70 -29.53
N GLU A 30 -35.53 5.65 -29.39
CA GLU A 30 -35.40 7.00 -29.98
C GLU A 30 -34.41 7.93 -29.25
N ASP A 31 -34.10 7.67 -27.97
CA ASP A 31 -33.29 8.56 -27.13
C ASP A 31 -31.87 8.04 -26.85
N LEU A 32 -31.49 6.87 -27.37
CA LEU A 32 -30.22 6.23 -27.01
C LEU A 32 -29.05 6.69 -27.91
N PRO A 33 -27.96 7.22 -27.34
CA PRO A 33 -26.71 7.50 -28.05
C PRO A 33 -26.15 6.27 -28.77
N ASP A 34 -25.56 6.46 -29.96
CA ASP A 34 -25.07 5.36 -30.81
C ASP A 34 -24.03 4.46 -30.12
N ASN A 35 -23.16 5.06 -29.30
CA ASN A 35 -22.16 4.34 -28.51
C ASN A 35 -22.78 3.46 -27.42
N LEU A 36 -23.94 3.84 -26.88
CA LEU A 36 -24.70 3.00 -25.95
C LEU A 36 -25.51 1.94 -26.71
N ARG A 37 -26.05 2.27 -27.89
CA ARG A 37 -26.75 1.29 -28.75
C ARG A 37 -25.84 0.12 -29.13
N ALA A 38 -24.55 0.39 -29.36
CA ALA A 38 -23.54 -0.64 -29.61
C ALA A 38 -23.30 -1.61 -28.43
N LEU A 39 -23.57 -1.19 -27.19
CA LEU A 39 -23.45 -2.05 -26.01
C LEU A 39 -24.69 -2.94 -25.80
N PHE A 40 -25.86 -2.50 -26.28
CA PHE A 40 -27.14 -3.18 -26.11
C PHE A 40 -27.62 -3.91 -27.39
N VAL A 41 -26.68 -4.41 -28.21
CA VAL A 41 -27.01 -5.17 -29.42
C VAL A 41 -27.54 -6.56 -29.08
N ASP A 42 -26.90 -7.22 -28.11
CA ASP A 42 -27.26 -8.55 -27.64
C ASP A 42 -26.79 -8.77 -26.19
N LYS A 43 -27.28 -9.86 -25.60
CA LYS A 43 -27.01 -10.18 -24.19
C LYS A 43 -25.53 -10.48 -23.94
N ASP A 44 -24.86 -11.18 -24.84
CA ASP A 44 -23.47 -11.58 -24.64
C ASP A 44 -22.57 -10.34 -24.68
N THR A 45 -22.83 -9.40 -25.60
CA THR A 45 -22.09 -8.14 -25.68
C THR A 45 -22.16 -7.35 -24.37
N ILE A 46 -23.36 -7.14 -23.79
CA ILE A 46 -23.48 -6.36 -22.55
C ILE A 46 -22.93 -7.10 -21.33
N VAL A 47 -23.14 -8.42 -21.23
CA VAL A 47 -22.59 -9.26 -20.14
C VAL A 47 -21.06 -9.21 -20.17
N ASN A 48 -20.46 -9.35 -21.35
CA ASN A 48 -19.01 -9.27 -21.51
C ASN A 48 -18.45 -7.89 -21.18
N ALA A 49 -19.14 -6.81 -21.59
CA ALA A 49 -18.72 -5.45 -21.28
C ALA A 49 -18.76 -5.14 -19.78
N VAL A 50 -19.86 -5.53 -19.10
CA VAL A 50 -20.02 -5.36 -17.64
C VAL A 50 -19.04 -6.26 -16.88
N GLY A 51 -18.79 -7.49 -17.36
CA GLY A 51 -17.78 -8.40 -16.82
C GLY A 51 -16.37 -7.82 -16.92
N ALA A 52 -15.98 -7.30 -18.09
CA ALA A 52 -14.68 -6.65 -18.27
C ALA A 52 -14.51 -5.43 -17.36
N SER A 53 -15.58 -4.64 -17.15
CA SER A 53 -15.55 -3.52 -16.20
C SER A 53 -15.30 -4.00 -14.77
N HIS A 54 -15.94 -5.09 -14.36
CA HIS A 54 -15.77 -5.71 -13.05
C HIS A 54 -14.35 -6.22 -12.84
N ASP A 55 -13.79 -6.93 -13.82
CA ASP A 55 -12.40 -7.42 -13.78
C ASP A 55 -11.41 -6.25 -13.60
N ILE A 56 -11.62 -5.14 -14.31
CA ILE A 56 -10.80 -3.93 -14.18
C ILE A 56 -10.92 -3.33 -12.79
N HIS A 57 -12.11 -3.30 -12.20
CA HIS A 57 -12.32 -2.77 -10.85
C HIS A 57 -11.63 -3.65 -9.80
N LEU A 58 -11.78 -4.98 -9.89
CA LEU A 58 -11.08 -5.92 -9.02
C LEU A 58 -9.57 -5.76 -9.14
N LEU A 59 -9.04 -5.67 -10.36
CA LEU A 59 -7.60 -5.44 -10.58
C LEU A 59 -7.11 -4.14 -9.91
N LYS A 60 -7.91 -3.06 -9.96
CA LYS A 60 -7.57 -1.81 -9.25
C LYS A 60 -7.56 -1.99 -7.74
N ILE A 61 -8.50 -2.75 -7.20
CA ILE A 61 -8.58 -3.07 -5.77
C ILE A 61 -7.36 -3.89 -5.35
N ASP A 62 -7.03 -4.94 -6.10
CA ASP A 62 -5.91 -5.84 -5.83
C ASP A 62 -4.57 -5.10 -5.87
N ASN A 63 -4.32 -4.33 -6.93
CA ASN A 63 -3.11 -3.52 -7.05
C ASN A 63 -2.95 -2.53 -5.89
N ARG A 64 -4.05 -1.95 -5.43
CA ARG A 64 -4.02 -1.02 -4.30
C ARG A 64 -3.74 -1.72 -2.98
N GLU A 65 -4.30 -2.92 -2.78
CA GLU A 65 -4.01 -3.75 -1.61
C GLU A 65 -2.52 -4.13 -1.58
N ASP A 66 -1.98 -4.61 -2.70
CA ASP A 66 -0.57 -4.99 -2.84
C ASP A 66 0.37 -3.81 -2.55
N GLU A 67 0.07 -2.63 -3.08
CA GLU A 67 0.85 -1.41 -2.80
C GLU A 67 0.85 -1.08 -1.30
N LEU A 68 -0.31 -1.13 -0.64
CA LEU A 68 -0.45 -0.82 0.78
C LEU A 68 0.30 -1.82 1.66
N VAL A 69 0.17 -3.11 1.38
CA VAL A 69 0.86 -4.18 2.11
C VAL A 69 2.37 -4.05 1.94
N THR A 70 2.84 -3.88 0.70
CA THR A 70 4.26 -3.72 0.39
C THR A 70 4.85 -2.50 1.11
N ARG A 71 4.19 -1.35 1.04
CA ARG A 71 4.64 -0.11 1.69
C ARG A 71 4.68 -0.25 3.21
N THR A 72 3.67 -0.86 3.81
CA THR A 72 3.60 -1.06 5.26
C THR A 72 4.73 -1.97 5.76
N ASN A 73 4.96 -3.08 5.06
CA ASN A 73 6.04 -4.02 5.39
C ASN A 73 7.43 -3.38 5.22
N SER A 74 7.64 -2.66 4.11
CA SER A 74 8.88 -1.92 3.88
C SER A 74 9.13 -0.89 4.98
N TRP A 75 8.11 -0.10 5.33
CA TRP A 75 8.22 0.90 6.40
C TRP A 75 8.55 0.26 7.75
N CYS A 76 7.90 -0.85 8.11
CA CYS A 76 8.17 -1.59 9.33
C CYS A 76 9.63 -2.11 9.37
N ALA A 77 10.09 -2.73 8.29
CA ALA A 77 11.46 -3.22 8.18
C ALA A 77 12.50 -2.08 8.31
N HIS A 78 12.26 -0.95 7.64
CA HIS A 78 13.11 0.23 7.75
C HIS A 78 13.12 0.83 9.16
N LEU A 79 11.97 0.86 9.84
CA LEU A 79 11.87 1.35 11.21
C LEU A 79 12.69 0.49 12.17
N VAL A 80 12.55 -0.84 12.09
CA VAL A 80 13.32 -1.78 12.93
C VAL A 80 14.81 -1.66 12.66
N ASP A 81 15.23 -1.62 11.40
CA ASP A 81 16.64 -1.44 11.03
C ASP A 81 17.21 -0.12 11.56
N THR A 82 16.45 0.96 11.47
CA THR A 82 16.83 2.28 12.01
C THR A 82 17.01 2.23 13.53
N ILE A 83 16.06 1.62 14.25
CA ILE A 83 16.14 1.46 15.71
C ILE A 83 17.39 0.66 16.09
N HIS A 84 17.63 -0.49 15.44
CA HIS A 84 18.81 -1.31 15.70
C HIS A 84 20.11 -0.55 15.47
N LYS A 85 20.23 0.16 14.33
CA LYS A 85 21.42 0.96 14.02
C LYS A 85 21.64 2.05 15.07
N ASN A 86 20.57 2.75 15.46
CA ASN A 86 20.64 3.81 16.46
C ASN A 86 21.08 3.26 17.83
N GLU A 87 20.54 2.13 18.27
CA GLU A 87 20.93 1.51 19.54
C GLU A 87 22.38 1.01 19.53
N ILE A 88 22.84 0.42 18.42
CA ILE A 88 24.24 0.02 18.27
C ILE A 88 25.16 1.25 18.36
N MET A 89 24.83 2.33 17.67
CA MET A 89 25.63 3.56 17.73
C MET A 89 25.61 4.20 19.12
N ARG A 90 24.44 4.25 19.77
CA ARG A 90 24.29 4.77 21.14
C ARG A 90 25.16 3.99 22.12
N ASN A 91 25.12 2.66 22.05
CA ASN A 91 25.94 1.80 22.90
C ASN A 91 27.44 1.99 22.62
N ARG A 92 27.86 2.02 21.35
CA ARG A 92 29.26 2.25 20.97
C ARG A 92 29.79 3.61 21.45
N ARG A 93 28.98 4.68 21.35
CA ARG A 93 29.34 5.99 21.89
C ARG A 93 29.53 5.92 23.40
N ARG A 94 28.61 5.25 24.12
CA ARG A 94 28.71 5.12 25.57
C ARG A 94 29.95 4.34 26.01
N VAL A 95 30.28 3.24 25.33
CA VAL A 95 31.51 2.48 25.59
C VAL A 95 32.75 3.35 25.33
N LYS A 96 32.76 4.13 24.24
CA LYS A 96 33.87 5.04 23.93
C LYS A 96 34.04 6.10 25.03
N GLU A 97 32.95 6.72 25.49
CA GLU A 97 32.97 7.70 26.59
C GLU A 97 33.56 7.10 27.87
N ILE A 98 33.16 5.88 28.23
CA ILE A 98 33.67 5.18 29.41
C ILE A 98 35.18 4.96 29.29
N ASN A 99 35.64 4.44 28.15
CA ASN A 99 37.07 4.21 27.92
C ASN A 99 37.87 5.52 27.98
N GLN A 100 37.38 6.57 27.32
CA GLN A 100 38.03 7.89 27.36
C GLN A 100 38.12 8.46 28.77
N TYR A 101 37.09 8.24 29.60
CA TYR A 101 37.12 8.65 30.99
C TYR A 101 38.13 7.85 31.81
N ILE A 102 38.21 6.53 31.60
CA ILE A 102 39.22 5.68 32.26
C ILE A 102 40.63 6.16 31.88
N ASP A 103 40.89 6.35 30.59
CA ASP A 103 42.19 6.84 30.09
C ASP A 103 42.52 8.19 30.72
N HIS A 104 41.55 9.11 30.81
CA HIS A 104 41.74 10.42 31.42
C HIS A 104 42.15 10.32 32.89
N ILE A 105 41.44 9.52 33.69
CA ILE A 105 41.73 9.34 35.12
C ILE A 105 43.08 8.64 35.34
N GLN A 106 43.43 7.65 34.52
CA GLN A 106 44.74 7.00 34.57
C GLN A 106 45.86 8.00 34.32
N ASN A 107 45.73 8.86 33.30
CA ASN A 107 46.70 9.92 33.05
C ASN A 107 46.80 10.91 34.21
N GLU A 108 45.68 11.27 34.85
CA GLU A 108 45.72 12.14 36.05
C GLU A 108 46.47 11.49 37.22
N LEU A 109 46.27 10.19 37.46
CA LEU A 109 46.98 9.43 38.50
C LEU A 109 48.49 9.35 38.22
N ASP A 110 48.87 8.99 36.99
CA ASP A 110 50.28 8.89 36.59
C ASP A 110 51.01 10.23 36.75
N ASN A 111 50.32 11.35 36.46
CA ASN A 111 50.87 12.70 36.65
C ASN A 111 51.06 13.07 38.12
N LEU A 112 50.18 12.62 39.03
CA LEU A 112 50.31 12.85 40.46
C LEU A 112 51.47 12.04 41.05
N GLU A 113 51.61 10.77 40.67
CA GLU A 113 52.72 9.91 41.12
C GLU A 113 54.09 10.44 40.65
N CYS A 114 54.16 11.10 39.50
CA CYS A 114 55.37 11.75 39.01
C CYS A 114 55.73 13.04 39.78
N GLY A 115 54.74 13.74 40.33
CA GLY A 115 54.93 14.98 41.11
C GLY A 115 55.53 14.76 42.50
N ASP A 116 55.34 13.58 43.09
CA ASP A 116 55.83 13.24 44.44
C ASP A 116 57.28 12.71 44.46
N VAL A 117 57.92 12.54 43.29
CA VAL A 117 59.27 11.98 43.13
C VAL A 117 60.34 13.05 42.85
N ILE A 118 60.02 14.35 42.98
CA ILE A 118 60.97 15.48 42.83
C ILE A 118 61.23 16.17 44.16
#